data_AF-A0A2W0DPC8-F1
#
_entry.id   AF-A0A2W0DPC8-F1
#
_cell.length_a   1.000
_cell.length_b   1.000
_cell.length_c   1.000
_cell.angle_alpha   90.00
_cell.angle_beta   90.00
_cell.angle_gamma   90.00
#
_symmetry.space_group_name_H-M   'P 1'
#
loop_
_entity.id
_entity.type
_entity.pdbx_description
1 polymer ?
#
loop_
_entity_poly.entity_id
_entity_poly.type
_entity_poly.pdbx_seq_one_letter_code
_entity_poly.pdbx_strand_id
1 'polypeptide(L)'
;MRFRTAIASIGTVLAVAAGLAVVGPVAPASAAAPTTGRFTPVAPARAWSGTATSTATTVTLGGRNGIPASATAVVLTATVNAPSAAGYVSVAPAGSTASPAIQNFRRAQPISGTTTVGLTSGKAQVKVSAGKATVSLDVAGWYGTSSAGSTYTPLPPTNVLNGTVSTAAKKVVVAGKAGVPADATAVVLQADVSRPATSGRLRVTPSGDNAGIVSLMYEKGITVANTTTVRLTGGAVQARVSSGSARVLADVVGYYAPNANGSVFVPAHPVRAATVAAGTTAKKVTVAGTAGVPRNATAAVINAKVGKGNTGGSLRVVGAGLASSVPTQIYAKGQTIGNALIAPLAAGGQVQAKVSAGTATVYVDVVGYFLNGATGSGTGVDISWPQCGKTVPSDQSFGIVGVNGERANTTNPCLHQQLGWAAASAGGTTQPTTQVYSLFTNPGARAASAWPTSNVAPNGQAVAVPGAYGTCTAQSGSQSTWKTTTACSYMYGYARAYEAANTRGVTNPGQYRWWLDVETGLSYVTSDTAQNRATLEGMVKALQDAGVTQIGVYSTSYQFRTIMGTVPTTSPLRPLPSWIALGDARLDQAQAACSGTRLLDGAIAMTQYVTPFGSTEIDRDWSCR
;
A
#
# COMPACT_ATOMS: atom_id res chain seq x y z
N MET A 1 -61.22 -26.63 43.75
CA MET A 1 -61.26 -25.34 43.02
C MET A 1 -60.47 -25.55 41.72
N ARG A 2 -61.06 -25.91 40.56
CA ARG A 2 -61.87 -25.11 39.60
C ARG A 2 -61.01 -23.97 38.99
N PHE A 3 -60.69 -23.85 37.68
CA PHE A 3 -61.23 -24.34 36.39
C PHE A 3 -60.10 -24.41 35.32
N ARG A 4 -59.98 -25.48 34.52
CA ARG A 4 -60.35 -25.68 33.09
C ARG A 4 -59.53 -24.95 31.99
N THR A 5 -58.82 -25.77 31.21
CA THR A 5 -58.75 -25.85 29.72
C THR A 5 -59.42 -24.76 28.87
N ALA A 6 -58.70 -24.25 27.85
CA ALA A 6 -59.09 -24.31 26.42
C ALA A 6 -57.99 -23.80 25.46
N ILE A 7 -57.97 -24.41 24.29
CA ILE A 7 -57.09 -24.32 23.12
C ILE A 7 -57.48 -23.12 22.22
N ALA A 8 -56.51 -22.48 21.56
CA ALA A 8 -56.64 -21.95 20.17
C ALA A 8 -55.29 -21.46 19.59
N SER A 9 -54.61 -22.38 18.92
CA SER A 9 -54.11 -22.34 17.53
C SER A 9 -53.62 -21.04 16.83
N ILE A 10 -52.57 -21.26 16.03
CA ILE A 10 -52.13 -20.63 14.75
C ILE A 10 -51.05 -19.54 14.85
N GLY A 11 -49.87 -19.89 14.33
CA GLY A 11 -48.82 -18.92 14.01
C GLY A 11 -47.45 -19.54 13.75
N THR A 12 -47.37 -20.59 12.94
CA THR A 12 -46.11 -21.15 12.45
C THR A 12 -45.39 -20.09 11.59
N VAL A 13 -44.45 -19.33 12.17
CA VAL A 13 -43.46 -18.63 11.36
C VAL A 13 -42.34 -19.62 11.10
N LEU A 14 -42.43 -20.21 9.92
CA LEU A 14 -41.36 -20.95 9.27
C LEU A 14 -40.17 -19.99 9.10
N ALA A 15 -39.24 -19.98 10.06
CA ALA A 15 -37.93 -19.36 9.84
C ALA A 15 -37.19 -20.25 8.84
N VAL A 16 -37.37 -19.95 7.56
CA VAL A 16 -36.55 -20.48 6.48
C VAL A 16 -35.11 -20.13 6.85
N ALA A 17 -34.34 -21.14 7.26
CA ALA A 17 -32.90 -21.07 7.35
C ALA A 17 -32.36 -20.92 5.92
N ALA A 18 -32.43 -19.70 5.39
CA ALA A 18 -31.66 -19.30 4.23
C ALA A 18 -30.20 -19.23 4.72
N GLY A 19 -29.47 -20.31 4.48
CA GLY A 19 -28.02 -20.32 4.61
C GLY A 19 -27.44 -19.26 3.68
N LEU A 20 -27.26 -18.04 4.18
CA LEU A 20 -26.36 -17.09 3.58
C LEU A 20 -24.94 -17.59 3.84
N ALA A 21 -24.38 -18.26 2.83
CA ALA A 21 -22.94 -18.26 2.65
C ALA A 21 -22.52 -16.80 2.46
N VAL A 22 -22.16 -16.14 3.55
CA VAL A 22 -21.48 -14.85 3.52
C VAL A 22 -20.10 -15.12 2.93
N VAL A 23 -19.99 -14.99 1.62
CA VAL A 23 -18.71 -14.93 0.93
C VAL A 23 -18.13 -13.56 1.29
N GLY A 24 -17.33 -13.52 2.36
CA GLY A 24 -16.57 -12.33 2.74
C GLY A 24 -15.63 -11.91 1.60
N PRO A 25 -15.29 -10.61 1.50
CA PRO A 25 -14.34 -10.13 0.52
C PRO A 25 -12.97 -10.76 0.79
N VAL A 26 -12.52 -11.61 -0.13
CA VAL A 26 -11.18 -12.20 -0.08
C VAL A 26 -10.19 -11.16 -0.59
N ALA A 27 -9.41 -10.54 0.30
CA ALA A 27 -8.27 -9.73 -0.06
C ALA A 27 -7.01 -10.60 -0.27
N PRO A 28 -6.12 -10.31 -1.24
CA PRO A 28 -4.97 -11.16 -1.51
C PRO A 28 -3.76 -10.86 -0.62
N ALA A 29 -3.26 -11.94 -0.01
CA ALA A 29 -1.89 -12.34 0.31
C ALA A 29 -1.01 -11.45 1.21
N SER A 30 -0.42 -12.13 2.19
CA SER A 30 0.52 -11.60 3.18
C SER A 30 1.86 -12.35 3.13
N ALA A 31 2.98 -11.67 3.43
CA ALA A 31 4.22 -12.31 3.89
C ALA A 31 5.25 -11.32 4.45
N ALA A 32 6.09 -11.85 5.34
CA ALA A 32 7.50 -11.53 5.61
C ALA A 32 8.35 -11.01 4.42
N ALA A 33 9.46 -10.30 4.71
CA ALA A 33 10.26 -9.42 3.81
C ALA A 33 10.14 -9.84 2.35
N PRO A 34 9.53 -9.06 1.43
CA PRO A 34 8.76 -9.69 0.37
C PRO A 34 9.67 -10.53 -0.52
N THR A 35 9.69 -11.83 -0.22
CA THR A 35 9.97 -12.91 -1.15
C THR A 35 8.79 -13.09 -2.12
N THR A 36 7.74 -12.27 -1.92
CA THR A 36 6.50 -12.22 -2.66
C THR A 36 6.52 -11.15 -3.74
N GLY A 37 5.90 -11.43 -4.88
CA GLY A 37 5.90 -10.52 -6.03
C GLY A 37 7.02 -10.78 -7.04
N ARG A 38 7.58 -12.00 -7.08
CA ARG A 38 8.52 -12.41 -8.13
C ARG A 38 7.78 -12.73 -9.42
N PHE A 39 8.36 -12.32 -10.55
CA PHE A 39 7.78 -12.46 -11.87
C PHE A 39 8.14 -13.79 -12.52
N THR A 40 7.15 -14.47 -13.06
CA THR A 40 7.32 -15.63 -13.93
C THR A 40 6.80 -15.27 -15.32
N PRO A 41 7.70 -15.13 -16.32
CA PRO A 41 7.26 -14.90 -17.69
C PRO A 41 6.56 -16.15 -18.23
N VAL A 42 5.48 -15.96 -18.97
CA VAL A 42 4.80 -17.04 -19.70
C VAL A 42 5.01 -16.89 -21.20
N ALA A 43 4.79 -17.97 -21.94
CA ALA A 43 4.61 -17.81 -23.38
C ALA A 43 3.38 -16.91 -23.61
N PRO A 44 3.46 -15.90 -24.50
CA PRO A 44 2.34 -15.03 -24.78
C PRO A 44 1.06 -15.83 -25.09
N ALA A 45 0.03 -15.67 -24.27
CA ALA A 45 -1.23 -16.41 -24.39
C ALA A 45 -2.44 -15.49 -24.18
N ARG A 46 -3.57 -15.82 -24.83
CA ARG A 46 -4.84 -15.12 -24.60
C ARG A 46 -5.49 -15.65 -23.33
N ALA A 47 -5.53 -14.81 -22.30
CA ALA A 47 -6.12 -15.18 -21.02
C ALA A 47 -7.65 -15.07 -21.03
N TRP A 48 -8.18 -14.10 -21.78
CA TRP A 48 -9.63 -13.87 -21.90
C TRP A 48 -9.97 -13.09 -23.17
N SER A 49 -11.20 -13.28 -23.68
CA SER A 49 -11.79 -12.40 -24.69
C SER A 49 -13.30 -12.36 -24.53
N GLY A 50 -13.91 -11.20 -24.74
CA GLY A 50 -15.36 -11.06 -24.66
C GLY A 50 -15.82 -9.64 -24.93
N THR A 51 -17.13 -9.43 -24.85
CA THR A 51 -17.73 -8.10 -24.95
C THR A 51 -17.64 -7.41 -23.59
N ALA A 52 -16.96 -6.27 -23.54
CA ALA A 52 -16.96 -5.37 -22.38
C ALA A 52 -17.94 -4.23 -22.60
N THR A 53 -18.63 -3.81 -21.54
CA THR A 53 -19.54 -2.66 -21.49
C THR A 53 -19.12 -1.69 -20.38
N SER A 54 -19.98 -0.71 -20.04
CA SER A 54 -19.80 0.15 -18.86
C SER A 54 -19.93 -0.59 -17.52
N THR A 55 -20.52 -1.79 -17.53
CA THR A 55 -20.59 -2.67 -16.37
C THR A 55 -19.33 -3.53 -16.29
N ALA A 56 -18.77 -3.67 -15.09
CA ALA A 56 -17.59 -4.49 -14.87
C ALA A 56 -17.89 -5.97 -15.09
N THR A 57 -17.10 -6.62 -15.94
CA THR A 57 -17.11 -8.07 -16.12
C THR A 57 -15.95 -8.66 -15.32
N THR A 58 -16.26 -9.50 -14.33
CA THR A 58 -15.25 -10.27 -13.59
C THR A 58 -14.69 -11.38 -14.46
N VAL A 59 -13.36 -11.50 -14.50
CA VAL A 59 -12.63 -12.47 -15.30
C VAL A 59 -11.72 -13.31 -14.41
N THR A 60 -11.82 -14.64 -14.55
CA THR A 60 -10.92 -15.59 -13.85
C THR A 60 -9.65 -15.78 -14.67
N LEU A 61 -8.51 -15.41 -14.07
CA LEU A 61 -7.18 -15.48 -14.70
C LEU A 61 -6.29 -16.53 -14.03
N GLY A 62 -6.35 -16.65 -12.70
CA GLY A 62 -5.62 -17.68 -11.94
C GLY A 62 -6.10 -19.10 -12.26
N GLY A 63 -5.16 -20.05 -12.25
CA GLY A 63 -5.37 -21.45 -12.62
C GLY A 63 -5.49 -21.70 -14.14
N ARG A 64 -5.15 -20.71 -14.98
CA ARG A 64 -5.30 -20.79 -16.45
C ARG A 64 -4.05 -20.24 -17.16
N ASN A 65 -3.77 -20.72 -18.37
CA ASN A 65 -2.72 -20.18 -19.24
C ASN A 65 -1.34 -20.03 -18.58
N GLY A 66 -0.95 -21.00 -17.74
CA GLY A 66 0.32 -20.97 -17.00
C GLY A 66 0.36 -20.02 -15.79
N ILE A 67 -0.78 -19.43 -15.42
CA ILE A 67 -0.94 -18.59 -14.22
C ILE A 67 -1.46 -19.48 -13.07
N PRO A 68 -0.72 -19.66 -11.96
CA PRO A 68 -1.20 -20.37 -10.79
C PRO A 68 -2.41 -19.69 -10.13
N ALA A 69 -3.22 -20.45 -9.39
CA ALA A 69 -4.32 -19.89 -8.61
C ALA A 69 -3.82 -18.95 -7.48
N SER A 70 -2.60 -19.16 -7.01
CA SER A 70 -1.90 -18.35 -6.00
C SER A 70 -1.21 -17.09 -6.55
N ALA A 71 -1.33 -16.81 -7.86
CA ALA A 71 -0.76 -15.60 -8.43
C ALA A 71 -1.38 -14.36 -7.78
N THR A 72 -0.53 -13.39 -7.41
CA THR A 72 -0.93 -12.15 -6.74
C THR A 72 -1.18 -11.02 -7.73
N ALA A 73 -0.56 -11.06 -8.90
CA ALA A 73 -0.77 -10.08 -9.97
C ALA A 73 -0.40 -10.66 -11.35
N VAL A 74 -0.81 -9.98 -12.42
CA VAL A 74 -0.50 -10.35 -13.81
C VAL A 74 -0.16 -9.13 -14.65
N VAL A 75 0.73 -9.32 -15.63
CA VAL A 75 1.01 -8.34 -16.68
C VAL A 75 0.17 -8.68 -17.90
N LEU A 76 -0.72 -7.76 -18.29
CA LEU A 76 -1.70 -7.94 -19.35
C LEU A 76 -1.53 -6.89 -20.44
N THR A 77 -1.76 -7.28 -21.69
CA THR A 77 -2.07 -6.34 -22.77
C THR A 77 -3.56 -6.46 -23.11
N ALA A 78 -4.29 -5.36 -22.93
CA ALA A 78 -5.69 -5.26 -23.30
C ALA A 78 -5.80 -4.75 -24.74
N THR A 79 -6.41 -5.52 -25.63
CA THR A 79 -6.73 -5.11 -27.01
C THR A 79 -8.21 -4.83 -27.13
N VAL A 80 -8.57 -3.61 -27.52
CA VAL A 80 -9.94 -3.17 -27.75
C VAL A 80 -10.22 -3.18 -29.24
N ASN A 81 -11.24 -3.93 -29.65
CA ASN A 81 -11.68 -4.02 -31.04
C ASN A 81 -13.09 -3.46 -31.19
N ALA A 82 -13.28 -2.68 -32.27
CA ALA A 82 -14.56 -2.09 -32.67
C ALA A 82 -15.36 -1.43 -31.52
N PRO A 83 -14.77 -0.48 -30.77
CA PRO A 83 -15.53 0.22 -29.72
C PRO A 83 -16.69 1.02 -30.32
N SER A 84 -17.88 0.87 -29.77
CA SER A 84 -19.10 1.50 -30.29
C SER A 84 -19.23 2.98 -29.93
N ALA A 85 -18.43 3.47 -28.99
CA ALA A 85 -18.37 4.85 -28.51
C ALA A 85 -16.92 5.24 -28.19
N ALA A 86 -16.63 6.53 -28.10
CA ALA A 86 -15.37 7.00 -27.56
C ALA A 86 -15.32 6.76 -26.04
N GLY A 87 -14.14 6.43 -25.51
CA GLY A 87 -14.01 6.09 -24.10
C GLY A 87 -12.61 5.59 -23.74
N TYR A 88 -12.53 4.81 -22.68
CA TYR A 88 -11.31 4.12 -22.26
C TYR A 88 -11.60 2.69 -21.82
N VAL A 89 -10.58 1.83 -21.88
CA VAL A 89 -10.61 0.48 -21.29
C VAL A 89 -9.98 0.53 -19.90
N SER A 90 -10.57 -0.20 -18.97
CA SER A 90 -10.10 -0.34 -17.60
C SER A 90 -9.99 -1.82 -17.25
N VAL A 91 -8.88 -2.19 -16.63
CA VAL A 91 -8.69 -3.48 -15.97
C VAL A 91 -8.22 -3.19 -14.55
N ALA A 92 -8.89 -3.78 -13.58
CA ALA A 92 -8.64 -3.57 -12.16
C ALA A 92 -8.76 -4.89 -11.39
N PRO A 93 -8.29 -4.97 -10.13
CA PRO A 93 -8.57 -6.12 -9.27
C PRO A 93 -10.08 -6.34 -9.15
N ALA A 94 -10.53 -7.59 -9.04
CA ALA A 94 -11.96 -7.87 -8.88
C ALA A 94 -12.48 -7.27 -7.56
N GLY A 95 -13.65 -6.63 -7.62
CA GLY A 95 -14.25 -5.92 -6.47
C GLY A 95 -13.71 -4.50 -6.26
N SER A 96 -12.70 -4.07 -7.02
CA SER A 96 -12.21 -2.70 -6.95
C SER A 96 -13.27 -1.70 -7.40
N THR A 97 -13.48 -0.63 -6.63
CA THR A 97 -14.30 0.52 -7.08
C THR A 97 -13.52 1.45 -8.02
N ALA A 98 -12.18 1.41 -7.99
CA ALA A 98 -11.31 2.16 -8.88
C ALA A 98 -11.35 1.61 -10.32
N SER A 99 -11.31 2.52 -11.30
CA SER A 99 -11.32 2.20 -12.73
C SER A 99 -10.23 2.98 -13.48
N PRO A 100 -8.96 2.56 -13.39
CA PRO A 100 -7.87 3.23 -14.08
C PRO A 100 -8.02 3.10 -15.59
N ALA A 101 -7.93 4.21 -16.31
CA ALA A 101 -8.00 4.23 -17.77
C ALA A 101 -6.67 3.77 -18.37
N ILE A 102 -6.56 2.52 -18.81
CA ILE A 102 -5.32 1.96 -19.38
C ILE A 102 -5.00 2.60 -20.73
N GLN A 103 -6.02 2.69 -21.60
CA GLN A 103 -5.92 3.35 -22.90
C GLN A 103 -7.24 4.02 -23.26
N ASN A 104 -7.13 5.19 -23.89
CA ASN A 104 -8.28 5.96 -24.37
C ASN A 104 -8.41 5.74 -25.89
N PHE A 105 -9.63 5.67 -26.39
CA PHE A 105 -9.94 5.41 -27.79
C PHE A 105 -11.11 6.25 -28.28
N ARG A 106 -11.15 6.49 -29.59
CA ARG A 106 -12.31 7.03 -30.29
C ARG A 106 -13.25 5.90 -30.70
N ARG A 107 -14.49 6.24 -31.08
CA ARG A 107 -15.42 5.28 -31.69
C ARG A 107 -14.76 4.62 -32.91
N ALA A 108 -14.92 3.31 -33.03
CA ALA A 108 -14.38 2.47 -34.09
C ALA A 108 -12.85 2.45 -34.20
N GLN A 109 -12.11 3.07 -33.28
CA GLN A 109 -10.65 3.05 -33.26
C GLN A 109 -10.16 1.86 -32.43
N PRO A 110 -9.51 0.85 -33.05
CA PRO A 110 -8.85 -0.20 -32.29
C PRO A 110 -7.65 0.36 -31.54
N ILE A 111 -7.44 -0.10 -30.31
CA ILE A 111 -6.28 0.31 -29.50
C ILE A 111 -5.81 -0.87 -28.65
N SER A 112 -4.55 -0.85 -28.25
CA SER A 112 -4.04 -1.76 -27.23
C SER A 112 -3.22 -1.01 -26.19
N GLY A 113 -3.25 -1.52 -24.96
CA GLY A 113 -2.47 -0.95 -23.86
C GLY A 113 -2.10 -2.01 -22.85
N THR A 114 -0.89 -1.89 -22.30
CA THR A 114 -0.39 -2.81 -21.29
C THR A 114 -0.70 -2.29 -19.89
N THR A 115 -0.95 -3.19 -18.94
CA THR A 115 -1.09 -2.87 -17.53
C THR A 115 -0.56 -4.02 -16.67
N THR A 116 -0.28 -3.72 -15.41
CA THR A 116 -0.10 -4.73 -14.36
C THR A 116 -1.28 -4.63 -13.40
N VAL A 117 -1.92 -5.75 -13.09
CA VAL A 117 -3.12 -5.76 -12.24
C VAL A 117 -2.99 -6.81 -11.14
N GLY A 118 -3.29 -6.40 -9.90
CA GLY A 118 -3.44 -7.33 -8.77
C GLY A 118 -4.64 -8.27 -8.96
N LEU A 119 -4.53 -9.49 -8.45
CA LEU A 119 -5.59 -10.49 -8.52
C LEU A 119 -6.26 -10.66 -7.16
N THR A 120 -7.59 -10.66 -7.15
CA THR A 120 -8.42 -10.95 -5.98
C THR A 120 -8.97 -12.37 -6.17
N SER A 121 -8.48 -13.34 -5.39
CA SER A 121 -8.83 -14.77 -5.57
C SER A 121 -8.64 -15.28 -7.01
N GLY A 122 -7.52 -14.91 -7.64
CA GLY A 122 -7.23 -15.26 -9.03
C GLY A 122 -8.08 -14.51 -10.08
N LYS A 123 -8.84 -13.48 -9.68
CA LYS A 123 -9.76 -12.74 -10.57
C LYS A 123 -9.36 -11.28 -10.71
N ALA A 124 -9.65 -10.73 -11.89
CA ALA A 124 -9.64 -9.30 -12.19
C ALA A 124 -11.01 -8.89 -12.74
N GLN A 125 -11.19 -7.62 -13.08
CA GLN A 125 -12.39 -7.13 -13.75
C GLN A 125 -12.03 -6.20 -14.91
N VAL A 126 -12.81 -6.26 -15.98
CA VAL A 126 -12.63 -5.46 -17.20
C VAL A 126 -13.91 -4.69 -17.53
N LYS A 127 -13.76 -3.44 -17.97
CA LYS A 127 -14.86 -2.64 -18.53
C LYS A 127 -14.35 -1.62 -19.55
N VAL A 128 -15.28 -1.08 -20.32
CA VAL A 128 -15.08 0.16 -21.09
C VAL A 128 -15.86 1.29 -20.43
N SER A 129 -15.46 2.54 -20.61
CA SER A 129 -16.14 3.67 -19.95
C SER A 129 -17.50 4.02 -20.56
N ALA A 130 -17.73 3.66 -21.82
CA ALA A 130 -18.95 3.96 -22.57
C ALA A 130 -19.16 2.95 -23.71
N GLY A 131 -20.42 2.69 -24.05
CA GLY A 131 -20.78 1.78 -25.13
C GLY A 131 -20.34 0.33 -24.87
N LYS A 132 -19.95 -0.36 -25.95
CA LYS A 132 -19.44 -1.73 -25.92
C LYS A 132 -18.24 -1.89 -26.84
N ALA A 133 -17.36 -2.82 -26.51
CA ALA A 133 -16.25 -3.24 -27.37
C ALA A 133 -15.93 -4.72 -27.16
N THR A 134 -15.38 -5.37 -28.17
CA THR A 134 -14.74 -6.68 -27.95
C THR A 134 -13.35 -6.43 -27.38
N VAL A 135 -13.11 -6.89 -26.15
CA VAL A 135 -11.82 -6.76 -25.47
C VAL A 135 -11.17 -8.13 -25.36
N SER A 136 -9.88 -8.20 -25.66
CA SER A 136 -9.04 -9.38 -25.42
C SER A 136 -7.95 -9.01 -24.41
N LEU A 137 -7.67 -9.91 -23.46
CA LEU A 137 -6.61 -9.78 -22.47
C LEU A 137 -5.56 -10.85 -22.75
N ASP A 138 -4.39 -10.42 -23.17
CA ASP A 138 -3.25 -11.28 -23.47
C ASP A 138 -2.21 -11.18 -22.34
N VAL A 139 -1.75 -12.31 -21.79
CA VAL A 139 -0.84 -12.35 -20.63
C VAL A 139 0.62 -12.46 -21.07
N ALA A 140 1.49 -11.68 -20.43
CA ALA A 140 2.94 -11.74 -20.60
C ALA A 140 3.66 -12.48 -19.45
N GLY A 141 3.05 -12.50 -18.27
CA GLY A 141 3.56 -13.20 -17.09
C GLY A 141 2.74 -12.88 -15.85
N TRP A 142 3.10 -13.52 -14.75
CA TRP A 142 2.41 -13.38 -13.47
C TRP A 142 3.40 -13.17 -12.33
N TYR A 143 2.93 -12.55 -11.25
CA TYR A 143 3.66 -12.38 -10.02
C TYR A 143 3.10 -13.31 -8.93
N GLY A 144 3.98 -13.84 -8.10
CA GLY A 144 3.57 -14.64 -6.94
C GLY A 144 4.67 -14.78 -5.92
N THR A 145 4.49 -15.74 -5.00
CA THR A 145 5.32 -15.89 -3.79
C THR A 145 6.45 -16.89 -3.93
N SER A 146 6.58 -17.55 -5.08
CA SER A 146 7.64 -18.54 -5.30
C SER A 146 9.01 -17.89 -5.47
N SER A 147 9.99 -18.38 -4.72
CA SER A 147 11.40 -17.98 -4.82
C SER A 147 12.03 -18.32 -6.18
N ALA A 148 11.44 -19.25 -6.93
CA ALA A 148 11.88 -19.60 -8.29
C ALA A 148 11.58 -18.51 -9.33
N GLY A 149 10.71 -17.55 -9.00
CA GLY A 149 10.43 -16.42 -9.88
C GLY A 149 11.60 -15.44 -9.98
N SER A 150 11.59 -14.63 -11.03
CA SER A 150 12.59 -13.59 -11.27
C SER A 150 12.25 -12.30 -10.55
N THR A 151 13.27 -11.57 -10.11
CA THR A 151 13.12 -10.20 -9.60
C THR A 151 13.31 -9.19 -10.72
N TYR A 152 12.75 -7.99 -10.54
CA TYR A 152 12.90 -6.86 -11.45
C TYR A 152 14.13 -6.02 -11.11
N THR A 153 14.84 -5.58 -12.14
CA THR A 153 15.88 -4.54 -12.02
C THR A 153 15.53 -3.40 -12.97
N PRO A 154 15.20 -2.20 -12.46
CA PRO A 154 14.95 -1.04 -13.31
C PRO A 154 16.27 -0.54 -13.91
N LEU A 155 16.20 -0.04 -15.14
CA LEU A 155 17.37 0.49 -15.86
C LEU A 155 17.09 1.90 -16.38
N PRO A 156 18.13 2.74 -16.53
CA PRO A 156 18.06 3.91 -17.40
C PRO A 156 17.60 3.48 -18.81
N PRO A 157 16.61 4.16 -19.42
CA PRO A 157 16.13 3.83 -20.75
C PRO A 157 17.29 3.79 -21.76
N THR A 158 17.51 2.63 -22.38
CA THR A 158 18.64 2.39 -23.28
C THR A 158 18.16 1.74 -24.57
N ASN A 159 18.51 2.33 -25.72
CA ASN A 159 18.03 1.89 -27.02
C ASN A 159 18.61 0.52 -27.42
N VAL A 160 17.74 -0.39 -27.84
CA VAL A 160 18.11 -1.73 -28.36
C VAL A 160 17.58 -1.98 -29.77
N LEU A 161 16.67 -1.14 -30.25
CA LEU A 161 16.16 -1.16 -31.62
C LEU A 161 15.95 0.29 -32.07
N ASN A 162 16.52 0.62 -33.22
CA ASN A 162 16.21 1.84 -33.97
C ASN A 162 16.39 1.52 -35.46
N GLY A 163 15.28 1.33 -36.16
CA GLY A 163 15.34 1.10 -37.60
C GLY A 163 14.08 0.48 -38.16
N THR A 164 14.17 0.08 -39.43
CA THR A 164 13.04 -0.50 -40.15
C THR A 164 12.73 -1.92 -39.66
N VAL A 165 11.45 -2.19 -39.45
CA VAL A 165 10.85 -3.50 -39.17
C VAL A 165 9.81 -3.77 -40.27
N SER A 166 9.80 -4.98 -40.83
CA SER A 166 8.86 -5.40 -41.86
C SER A 166 7.94 -6.52 -41.35
N THR A 167 7.21 -7.17 -42.27
CA THR A 167 6.44 -8.37 -41.98
C THR A 167 7.31 -9.57 -41.61
N ALA A 168 8.59 -9.57 -42.00
CA ALA A 168 9.57 -10.57 -41.55
C ALA A 168 10.00 -10.29 -40.11
N ALA A 169 10.14 -11.34 -39.31
CA ALA A 169 10.61 -11.24 -37.93
C ALA A 169 12.05 -10.73 -37.88
N LYS A 170 12.24 -9.58 -37.23
CA LYS A 170 13.57 -9.02 -36.95
C LYS A 170 14.00 -9.43 -35.54
N LYS A 171 15.03 -10.26 -35.43
CA LYS A 171 15.63 -10.65 -34.14
C LYS A 171 16.32 -9.43 -33.50
N VAL A 172 16.09 -9.25 -32.20
CA VAL A 172 16.71 -8.20 -31.38
C VAL A 172 17.33 -8.87 -30.15
N VAL A 173 18.65 -8.98 -30.15
CA VAL A 173 19.41 -9.51 -29.01
C VAL A 173 19.51 -8.44 -27.93
N VAL A 174 19.08 -8.76 -26.72
CA VAL A 174 19.06 -7.83 -25.58
C VAL A 174 19.91 -8.31 -24.42
N ALA A 175 20.03 -9.62 -24.19
CA ALA A 175 20.90 -10.16 -23.15
C ALA A 175 22.37 -9.83 -23.43
N GLY A 176 23.12 -9.43 -22.39
CA GLY A 176 24.49 -8.94 -22.49
C GLY A 176 24.60 -7.52 -23.07
N LYS A 177 23.49 -6.81 -23.31
CA LYS A 177 23.46 -5.45 -23.85
C LYS A 177 22.59 -4.55 -22.97
N ALA A 178 22.81 -3.24 -23.04
CA ALA A 178 21.96 -2.24 -22.40
C ALA A 178 21.71 -2.48 -20.89
N GLY A 179 22.68 -3.06 -20.18
CA GLY A 179 22.56 -3.42 -18.75
C GLY A 179 21.77 -4.69 -18.45
N VAL A 180 21.30 -5.43 -19.45
CA VAL A 180 20.58 -6.70 -19.28
C VAL A 180 21.59 -7.85 -19.17
N PRO A 181 21.55 -8.66 -18.10
CA PRO A 181 22.47 -9.79 -17.92
C PRO A 181 22.13 -10.96 -18.85
N ALA A 182 23.07 -11.90 -19.00
CA ALA A 182 22.94 -13.05 -19.89
C ALA A 182 21.82 -14.02 -19.47
N ASP A 183 21.56 -14.13 -18.17
CA ASP A 183 20.57 -15.01 -17.54
C ASP A 183 19.19 -14.36 -17.36
N ALA A 184 18.98 -13.17 -17.93
CA ALA A 184 17.68 -12.51 -17.89
C ALA A 184 16.58 -13.40 -18.51
N THR A 185 15.44 -13.48 -17.84
CA THR A 185 14.29 -14.28 -18.25
C THR A 185 13.26 -13.47 -19.03
N ALA A 186 13.20 -12.15 -18.81
CA ALA A 186 12.32 -11.23 -19.52
C ALA A 186 12.88 -9.80 -19.51
N VAL A 187 12.39 -8.97 -20.43
CA VAL A 187 12.69 -7.53 -20.50
C VAL A 187 11.43 -6.70 -20.54
N VAL A 188 11.51 -5.47 -20.03
CA VAL A 188 10.49 -4.44 -20.19
C VAL A 188 10.99 -3.45 -21.24
N LEU A 189 10.24 -3.31 -22.32
CA LEU A 189 10.54 -2.46 -23.46
C LEU A 189 9.52 -1.33 -23.53
N GLN A 190 9.98 -0.11 -23.70
CA GLN A 190 9.16 0.99 -24.19
C GLN A 190 9.43 1.13 -25.69
N ALA A 191 8.42 0.89 -26.52
CA ALA A 191 8.57 0.88 -27.97
C ALA A 191 7.59 1.84 -28.65
N ASP A 192 8.04 2.50 -29.72
CA ASP A 192 7.17 3.23 -30.62
C ASP A 192 7.28 2.76 -32.07
N VAL A 193 6.19 2.98 -32.80
CA VAL A 193 6.19 2.95 -34.26
C VAL A 193 6.15 4.39 -34.74
N SER A 194 7.26 4.84 -35.33
CA SER A 194 7.43 6.22 -35.77
C SER A 194 6.83 6.43 -37.16
N ARG A 195 5.83 7.32 -37.25
CA ARG A 195 5.20 7.82 -38.49
C ARG A 195 5.05 6.73 -39.59
N PRO A 196 4.33 5.64 -39.31
CA PRO A 196 4.26 4.50 -40.21
C PRO A 196 3.58 4.85 -41.55
N ALA A 197 4.02 4.25 -42.65
CA ALA A 197 3.45 4.50 -43.99
C ALA A 197 2.07 3.86 -44.20
N THR A 198 1.75 2.84 -43.41
CA THR A 198 0.48 2.10 -43.42
C THR A 198 -0.09 1.98 -42.02
N SER A 199 -1.39 1.70 -41.88
CA SER A 199 -1.97 1.28 -40.61
C SER A 199 -1.67 -0.20 -40.36
N GLY A 200 -1.46 -0.59 -39.10
CA GLY A 200 -1.06 -1.94 -38.78
C GLY A 200 -0.90 -2.21 -37.28
N ARG A 201 -0.19 -3.31 -37.00
CA ARG A 201 0.08 -3.82 -35.66
C ARG A 201 1.55 -4.13 -35.54
N LEU A 202 2.19 -3.69 -34.46
CA LEU A 202 3.52 -4.13 -34.08
C LEU A 202 3.38 -5.29 -33.08
N ARG A 203 4.17 -6.33 -33.30
CA ARG A 203 4.34 -7.44 -32.36
C ARG A 203 5.79 -7.50 -31.92
N VAL A 204 5.99 -7.47 -30.61
CA VAL A 204 7.26 -7.77 -29.96
C VAL A 204 7.04 -9.04 -29.13
N THR A 205 7.64 -10.14 -29.58
CA THR A 205 7.44 -11.48 -29.00
C THR A 205 8.78 -12.12 -28.66
N PRO A 206 8.79 -13.22 -27.89
CA PRO A 206 10.02 -14.00 -27.70
C PRO A 206 10.61 -14.42 -29.06
N SER A 207 11.94 -14.46 -29.17
CA SER A 207 12.60 -14.88 -30.42
C SER A 207 12.14 -16.29 -30.81
N GLY A 208 11.72 -16.47 -32.07
CA GLY A 208 11.15 -17.72 -32.57
C GLY A 208 9.65 -17.89 -32.36
N ASP A 209 8.99 -16.98 -31.63
CA ASP A 209 7.56 -17.06 -31.33
C ASP A 209 6.70 -16.24 -32.30
N ASN A 210 5.86 -16.94 -33.06
CA ASN A 210 4.94 -16.35 -34.03
C ASN A 210 3.51 -16.08 -33.49
N ALA A 211 3.31 -16.10 -32.18
CA ALA A 211 2.04 -15.84 -31.52
C ALA A 211 1.32 -14.57 -32.01
N GLY A 212 -0.01 -14.61 -31.84
CA GLY A 212 -1.01 -13.62 -32.27
C GLY A 212 -0.94 -12.24 -31.61
N ILE A 213 -0.13 -12.07 -30.57
CA ILE A 213 -0.30 -10.99 -29.60
C ILE A 213 0.23 -9.66 -30.12
N VAL A 214 -0.57 -8.62 -29.90
CA VAL A 214 -0.37 -7.28 -30.44
C VAL A 214 0.21 -6.41 -29.33
N SER A 215 1.45 -5.94 -29.52
CA SER A 215 2.10 -5.04 -28.56
C SER A 215 1.54 -3.63 -28.68
N LEU A 216 1.36 -3.12 -29.91
CA LEU A 216 0.66 -1.86 -30.15
C LEU A 216 -0.02 -1.83 -31.53
N MET A 217 -1.13 -1.11 -31.62
CA MET A 217 -1.83 -0.81 -32.87
C MET A 217 -1.49 0.62 -33.32
N TYR A 218 -1.32 0.83 -34.62
CA TYR A 218 -0.98 2.13 -35.17
C TYR A 218 -1.74 2.44 -36.45
N GLU A 219 -1.97 3.73 -36.67
CA GLU A 219 -2.58 4.27 -37.90
C GLU A 219 -1.50 4.97 -38.74
N LYS A 220 -1.71 5.00 -40.06
CA LYS A 220 -0.82 5.68 -41.01
C LYS A 220 -0.50 7.10 -40.53
N GLY A 221 0.79 7.45 -40.49
CA GLY A 221 1.32 8.76 -40.16
C GLY A 221 1.33 9.11 -38.67
N ILE A 222 0.68 8.32 -37.81
CA ILE A 222 0.57 8.60 -36.38
C ILE A 222 1.61 7.78 -35.61
N THR A 223 2.48 8.48 -34.89
CA THR A 223 3.41 7.83 -33.96
C THR A 223 2.64 7.34 -32.73
N VAL A 224 2.86 6.09 -32.34
CA VAL A 224 2.21 5.48 -31.16
C VAL A 224 3.27 4.73 -30.37
N ALA A 225 3.22 4.84 -29.05
CA ALA A 225 4.12 4.15 -28.15
C ALA A 225 3.36 3.25 -27.17
N ASN A 226 3.96 2.13 -26.77
CA ASN A 226 3.47 1.28 -25.69
C ASN A 226 4.64 0.67 -24.89
N THR A 227 4.40 0.42 -23.61
CA THR A 227 5.29 -0.37 -22.77
C THR A 227 4.89 -1.84 -22.87
N THR A 228 5.84 -2.75 -23.05
CA THR A 228 5.56 -4.19 -23.15
C THR A 228 6.59 -5.01 -22.40
N THR A 229 6.15 -6.04 -21.70
CA THR A 229 7.03 -7.03 -21.03
C THR A 229 7.09 -8.28 -21.88
N VAL A 230 8.29 -8.77 -22.19
CA VAL A 230 8.48 -9.87 -23.12
C VAL A 230 9.48 -10.87 -22.54
N ARG A 231 9.09 -12.16 -22.54
CA ARG A 231 9.99 -13.27 -22.21
C ARG A 231 11.16 -13.32 -23.19
N LEU A 232 12.35 -13.66 -22.71
CA LEU A 232 13.52 -13.91 -23.54
C LEU A 232 13.60 -15.38 -23.96
N THR A 233 13.97 -15.60 -25.23
CA THR A 233 14.35 -16.92 -25.76
C THR A 233 15.75 -16.77 -26.37
N GLY A 234 16.74 -17.51 -25.85
CA GLY A 234 18.13 -17.39 -26.28
C GLY A 234 18.68 -15.95 -26.17
N GLY A 235 18.28 -15.21 -25.13
CA GLY A 235 18.70 -13.83 -24.89
C GLY A 235 18.11 -12.77 -25.83
N ALA A 236 17.10 -13.12 -26.63
CA ALA A 236 16.55 -12.24 -27.66
C ALA A 236 15.00 -12.18 -27.65
N VAL A 237 14.50 -11.08 -28.20
CA VAL A 237 13.11 -10.90 -28.64
C VAL A 237 13.09 -10.80 -30.18
N GLN A 238 11.90 -10.72 -30.76
CA GLN A 238 11.72 -10.39 -32.17
C GLN A 238 10.63 -9.34 -32.37
N ALA A 239 10.81 -8.49 -33.38
CA ALA A 239 9.84 -7.47 -33.77
C ALA A 239 9.34 -7.73 -35.21
N ARG A 240 8.03 -7.60 -35.43
CA ARG A 240 7.41 -7.62 -36.76
C ARG A 240 6.19 -6.72 -36.85
N VAL A 241 5.93 -6.18 -38.03
CA VAL A 241 4.69 -5.47 -38.33
C VAL A 241 3.71 -6.34 -39.11
N SER A 242 2.41 -6.04 -39.04
CA SER A 242 1.38 -6.83 -39.74
C SER A 242 1.32 -6.62 -41.26
N SER A 243 1.87 -5.51 -41.75
CA SER A 243 1.84 -5.14 -43.17
C SER A 243 2.96 -4.14 -43.48
N GLY A 244 3.52 -4.23 -44.69
CA GLY A 244 4.55 -3.30 -45.17
C GLY A 244 5.79 -3.25 -44.27
N SER A 245 6.27 -2.03 -44.01
CA SER A 245 7.35 -1.77 -43.06
C SER A 245 7.12 -0.46 -42.30
N ALA A 246 7.72 -0.35 -41.12
CA ALA A 246 7.71 0.86 -40.31
C ALA A 246 9.03 1.05 -39.56
N ARG A 247 9.36 2.30 -39.23
CA ARG A 247 10.46 2.60 -38.32
C ARG A 247 10.00 2.33 -36.90
N VAL A 248 10.76 1.53 -36.17
CA VAL A 248 10.51 1.18 -34.76
C VAL A 248 11.70 1.63 -33.94
N LEU A 249 11.44 2.30 -32.81
CA LEU A 249 12.42 2.45 -31.75
C LEU A 249 11.95 1.66 -30.53
N ALA A 250 12.88 1.06 -29.80
CA ALA A 250 12.61 0.43 -28.52
C ALA A 250 13.77 0.64 -27.55
N ASP A 251 13.41 1.13 -26.37
CA ASP A 251 14.32 1.28 -25.23
C ASP A 251 14.03 0.19 -24.20
N VAL A 252 15.06 -0.48 -23.70
CA VAL A 252 14.96 -1.30 -22.49
C VAL A 252 14.87 -0.37 -21.29
N VAL A 253 13.87 -0.57 -20.44
CA VAL A 253 13.67 0.20 -19.19
C VAL A 253 13.84 -0.66 -17.94
N GLY A 254 14.08 -1.96 -18.10
CA GLY A 254 14.42 -2.89 -17.03
C GLY A 254 14.33 -4.34 -17.48
N TYR A 255 14.75 -5.25 -16.61
CA TYR A 255 14.73 -6.69 -16.88
C TYR A 255 14.29 -7.50 -15.67
N TYR A 256 13.96 -8.77 -15.92
CA TYR A 256 13.75 -9.78 -14.90
C TYR A 256 14.84 -10.85 -15.00
N ALA A 257 15.43 -11.25 -13.87
CA ALA A 257 16.45 -12.29 -13.79
C ALA A 257 16.25 -13.15 -12.54
N PRO A 258 16.77 -14.40 -12.51
CA PRO A 258 16.64 -15.31 -11.39
C PRO A 258 17.60 -14.95 -10.24
N ASN A 259 17.63 -13.67 -9.85
CA ASN A 259 18.48 -13.19 -8.77
C ASN A 259 17.68 -13.08 -7.45
N ALA A 260 18.37 -13.23 -6.32
CA ALA A 260 17.73 -13.15 -5.01
C ALA A 260 17.48 -11.70 -4.54
N ASN A 261 18.33 -10.76 -4.97
CA ASN A 261 18.46 -9.42 -4.36
C ASN A 261 17.84 -8.28 -5.18
N GLY A 262 17.15 -8.59 -6.27
CA GLY A 262 16.44 -7.63 -7.10
C GLY A 262 15.13 -7.19 -6.47
N SER A 263 14.39 -6.36 -7.20
CA SER A 263 13.13 -5.82 -6.70
C SER A 263 11.95 -6.75 -6.97
N VAL A 264 11.02 -6.83 -6.03
CA VAL A 264 9.76 -7.58 -6.17
C VAL A 264 8.58 -6.64 -6.32
N PHE A 265 7.54 -7.09 -7.02
CA PHE A 265 6.36 -6.29 -7.30
C PHE A 265 5.31 -6.39 -6.20
N VAL A 266 4.84 -5.24 -5.72
CA VAL A 266 3.70 -5.12 -4.83
C VAL A 266 2.53 -4.50 -5.58
N PRO A 267 1.43 -5.24 -5.80
CA PRO A 267 0.23 -4.66 -6.40
C PRO A 267 -0.38 -3.62 -5.46
N ALA A 268 -0.83 -2.50 -6.02
CA ALA A 268 -1.51 -1.46 -5.27
C ALA A 268 -2.89 -1.17 -5.87
N HIS A 269 -3.80 -0.64 -5.04
CA HIS A 269 -5.01 -0.05 -5.58
C HIS A 269 -4.65 1.15 -6.47
N PRO A 270 -5.29 1.31 -7.65
CA PRO A 270 -5.04 2.46 -8.50
C PRO A 270 -5.34 3.79 -7.79
N VAL A 271 -4.31 4.61 -7.57
CA VAL A 271 -4.42 5.89 -6.85
C VAL A 271 -3.61 6.98 -7.54
N ARG A 272 -4.14 8.21 -7.53
CA ARG A 272 -3.47 9.41 -8.05
C ARG A 272 -2.33 9.81 -7.12
N ALA A 273 -1.08 9.68 -7.58
CA ALA A 273 0.09 10.21 -6.88
C ALA A 273 0.21 11.73 -7.04
N ALA A 274 0.00 12.22 -8.27
CA ALA A 274 0.13 13.65 -8.54
C ALA A 274 -0.66 14.11 -9.76
N THR A 275 -1.06 15.38 -9.73
CA THR A 275 -1.52 16.15 -10.88
C THR A 275 -0.61 17.35 -11.05
N VAL A 276 0.06 17.47 -12.18
CA VAL A 276 1.05 18.53 -12.41
C VAL A 276 0.83 19.23 -13.74
N ALA A 277 0.99 20.56 -13.78
CA ALA A 277 1.20 21.26 -15.05
C ALA A 277 2.63 20.99 -15.54
N ALA A 278 2.77 20.42 -16.73
CA ALA A 278 4.05 20.14 -17.38
C ALA A 278 4.22 21.01 -18.63
N GLY A 279 5.43 21.51 -18.84
CA GLY A 279 5.86 22.22 -20.05
C GLY A 279 7.00 21.48 -20.75
N THR A 280 7.77 22.22 -21.55
CA THR A 280 8.94 21.68 -22.27
C THR A 280 10.14 21.40 -21.37
N THR A 281 10.20 22.04 -20.20
CA THR A 281 11.17 21.74 -19.15
C THR A 281 10.68 20.58 -18.27
N ALA A 282 11.58 19.65 -17.96
CA ALA A 282 11.28 18.52 -17.07
C ALA A 282 10.86 18.98 -15.68
N LYS A 283 9.68 18.54 -15.25
CA LYS A 283 9.15 18.79 -13.91
C LYS A 283 9.26 17.52 -13.08
N LYS A 284 9.95 17.61 -11.94
CA LYS A 284 10.02 16.53 -10.95
C LYS A 284 8.66 16.29 -10.32
N VAL A 285 8.33 15.02 -10.10
CA VAL A 285 7.08 14.56 -9.50
C VAL A 285 7.42 13.51 -8.44
N THR A 286 7.08 13.78 -7.19
CA THR A 286 7.24 12.83 -6.09
C THR A 286 6.20 11.72 -6.23
N VAL A 287 6.66 10.48 -6.12
CA VAL A 287 5.81 9.28 -6.17
C VAL A 287 5.97 8.47 -4.88
N ALA A 288 7.20 8.22 -4.44
CA ALA A 288 7.44 7.52 -3.17
C ALA A 288 6.98 8.36 -1.96
N GLY A 289 6.40 7.70 -0.97
CA GLY A 289 5.73 8.36 0.16
C GLY A 289 4.34 8.91 -0.16
N THR A 290 3.82 8.66 -1.36
CA THR A 290 2.48 9.09 -1.81
C THR A 290 1.75 7.94 -2.50
N ALA A 291 0.41 7.99 -2.57
CA ALA A 291 -0.43 7.03 -3.31
C ALA A 291 -0.14 5.55 -3.01
N GLY A 292 0.18 5.22 -1.76
CA GLY A 292 0.48 3.87 -1.30
C GLY A 292 1.88 3.37 -1.66
N VAL A 293 2.77 4.22 -2.20
CA VAL A 293 4.14 3.84 -2.57
C VAL A 293 5.08 4.09 -1.39
N PRO A 294 5.79 3.07 -0.87
CA PRO A 294 6.77 3.26 0.20
C PRO A 294 7.98 4.08 -0.25
N ARG A 295 8.64 4.77 0.70
CA ARG A 295 9.77 5.67 0.39
C ARG A 295 10.99 4.95 -0.19
N ASN A 296 11.18 3.67 0.15
CA ASN A 296 12.25 2.81 -0.35
C ASN A 296 11.88 2.04 -1.63
N ALA A 297 10.76 2.37 -2.29
CA ALA A 297 10.43 1.81 -3.59
C ALA A 297 11.50 2.13 -4.63
N THR A 298 11.92 1.12 -5.38
CA THR A 298 12.96 1.21 -6.42
C THR A 298 12.39 1.59 -7.79
N ALA A 299 11.12 1.22 -8.05
CA ALA A 299 10.40 1.58 -9.25
C ALA A 299 8.88 1.64 -8.98
N ALA A 300 8.13 2.32 -9.86
CA ALA A 300 6.68 2.37 -9.81
C ALA A 300 6.07 1.95 -11.15
N VAL A 301 4.96 1.23 -11.10
CA VAL A 301 4.09 1.00 -12.26
C VAL A 301 3.10 2.15 -12.31
N ILE A 302 3.29 3.01 -13.30
CA ILE A 302 2.59 4.28 -13.45
C ILE A 302 1.71 4.23 -14.69
N ASN A 303 0.49 4.73 -14.57
CA ASN A 303 -0.32 5.15 -15.69
C ASN A 303 -0.24 6.67 -15.81
N ALA A 304 0.47 7.14 -16.83
CA ALA A 304 0.69 8.55 -17.08
C ALA A 304 -0.29 9.05 -18.14
N LYS A 305 -1.10 10.04 -17.77
CA LYS A 305 -2.15 10.60 -18.62
C LYS A 305 -1.93 12.08 -18.87
N VAL A 306 -2.09 12.49 -20.13
CA VAL A 306 -2.16 13.89 -20.53
C VAL A 306 -3.62 14.31 -20.54
N GLY A 307 -3.90 15.55 -20.11
CA GLY A 307 -5.16 16.23 -20.39
C GLY A 307 -4.94 17.73 -20.58
N LYS A 308 -5.90 18.39 -21.23
CA LYS A 308 -5.93 19.85 -21.44
C LYS A 308 -4.66 20.42 -22.08
N GLY A 309 -4.00 19.68 -22.98
CA GLY A 309 -2.83 20.19 -23.70
C GLY A 309 -3.19 21.33 -24.65
N ASN A 310 -2.50 22.47 -24.57
CA ASN A 310 -2.77 23.62 -25.45
C ASN A 310 -2.20 23.47 -26.87
N THR A 311 -1.21 22.59 -27.04
CA THR A 311 -0.56 22.21 -28.29
C THR A 311 -0.42 20.69 -28.34
N GLY A 312 -0.60 20.09 -29.52
CA GLY A 312 -0.32 18.66 -29.71
C GLY A 312 1.17 18.35 -29.59
N GLY A 313 1.51 17.16 -29.10
CA GLY A 313 2.90 16.78 -28.86
C GLY A 313 3.05 15.38 -28.29
N SER A 314 4.17 15.16 -27.62
CA SER A 314 4.48 13.92 -26.92
C SER A 314 4.69 14.18 -25.43
N LEU A 315 4.17 13.29 -24.58
CA LEU A 315 4.49 13.22 -23.16
C LEU A 315 5.64 12.24 -22.96
N ARG A 316 6.59 12.64 -22.12
CA ARG A 316 7.64 11.76 -21.58
C ARG A 316 7.54 11.79 -20.05
N VAL A 317 7.27 10.63 -19.48
CA VAL A 317 7.43 10.34 -18.05
C VAL A 317 8.51 9.29 -17.92
N VAL A 318 9.54 9.60 -17.14
CA VAL A 318 10.72 8.75 -16.95
C VAL A 318 11.27 9.02 -15.53
N GLY A 319 12.12 8.14 -14.98
CA GLY A 319 12.78 8.42 -13.69
C GLY A 319 13.48 9.79 -13.66
N ALA A 320 13.46 10.47 -12.51
CA ALA A 320 14.02 11.80 -12.40
C ALA A 320 15.53 11.81 -12.72
N GLY A 321 15.99 12.80 -13.50
CA GLY A 321 17.37 12.88 -13.98
C GLY A 321 17.70 12.02 -15.20
N LEU A 322 16.77 11.17 -15.66
CA LEU A 322 16.97 10.30 -16.82
C LEU A 322 16.31 10.87 -18.09
N ALA A 323 16.69 10.33 -19.24
CA ALA A 323 16.07 10.61 -20.53
C ALA A 323 15.63 9.31 -21.20
N SER A 324 14.65 9.41 -22.09
CA SER A 324 14.19 8.31 -22.95
C SER A 324 14.02 8.85 -24.37
N SER A 325 14.41 8.04 -25.37
CA SER A 325 14.23 8.37 -26.78
C SER A 325 12.79 8.11 -27.22
N VAL A 326 12.12 7.16 -26.57
CA VAL A 326 10.74 6.76 -26.83
C VAL A 326 9.74 7.56 -25.98
N PRO A 327 8.71 8.19 -26.59
CA PRO A 327 7.71 8.94 -25.83
C PRO A 327 6.82 8.00 -25.02
N THR A 328 6.31 8.45 -23.87
CA THR A 328 5.32 7.69 -23.09
C THR A 328 3.98 7.67 -23.82
N GLN A 329 3.58 8.82 -24.38
CA GLN A 329 2.34 8.92 -25.15
C GLN A 329 2.39 10.09 -26.15
N ILE A 330 1.70 9.94 -27.28
CA ILE A 330 1.46 11.01 -28.27
C ILE A 330 0.03 11.53 -28.12
N TYR A 331 -0.16 12.84 -28.20
CA TYR A 331 -1.47 13.47 -28.03
C TYR A 331 -1.67 14.69 -28.94
N ALA A 332 -2.91 14.89 -29.39
CA ALA A 332 -3.35 16.10 -30.09
C ALA A 332 -3.75 17.21 -29.10
N LYS A 333 -3.88 18.45 -29.59
CA LYS A 333 -4.40 19.57 -28.79
C LYS A 333 -5.75 19.21 -28.15
N GLY A 334 -5.88 19.47 -26.85
CA GLY A 334 -7.07 19.16 -26.06
C GLY A 334 -7.32 17.66 -25.81
N GLN A 335 -6.54 16.76 -26.41
CA GLN A 335 -6.75 15.33 -26.26
C GLN A 335 -6.41 14.86 -24.85
N THR A 336 -7.25 13.97 -24.34
CA THR A 336 -7.01 13.25 -23.10
C THR A 336 -6.63 11.81 -23.43
N ILE A 337 -5.40 11.42 -23.11
CA ILE A 337 -4.87 10.10 -23.44
C ILE A 337 -3.74 9.74 -22.46
N GLY A 338 -3.59 8.46 -22.14
CA GLY A 338 -2.57 7.99 -21.22
C GLY A 338 -1.95 6.69 -21.68
N ASN A 339 -0.91 6.26 -20.98
CA ASN A 339 -0.23 5.00 -21.22
C ASN A 339 0.42 4.51 -19.92
N ALA A 340 0.54 3.20 -19.77
CA ALA A 340 1.26 2.61 -18.65
C ALA A 340 2.76 2.54 -18.93
N LEU A 341 3.55 2.65 -17.87
CA LEU A 341 5.00 2.49 -17.89
C LEU A 341 5.48 1.94 -16.55
N ILE A 342 6.70 1.41 -16.55
CA ILE A 342 7.46 1.12 -15.33
C ILE A 342 8.62 2.12 -15.30
N ALA A 343 8.70 2.92 -14.25
CA ALA A 343 9.71 3.96 -14.11
C ALA A 343 10.59 3.69 -12.88
N PRO A 344 11.94 3.75 -13.01
CA PRO A 344 12.80 3.84 -11.85
C PRO A 344 12.43 5.04 -11.00
N LEU A 345 12.43 4.87 -9.69
CA LEU A 345 12.35 5.96 -8.74
C LEU A 345 13.78 6.36 -8.38
N ALA A 346 14.20 7.55 -8.83
CA ALA A 346 15.54 8.06 -8.54
C ALA A 346 15.74 8.25 -7.02
N ALA A 347 16.97 8.57 -6.58
CA ALA A 347 17.23 8.99 -5.21
C ALA A 347 16.24 10.10 -4.81
N GLY A 348 15.41 9.84 -3.78
CA GLY A 348 14.31 10.72 -3.36
C GLY A 348 12.91 10.33 -3.85
N GLY A 349 12.75 9.23 -4.59
CA GLY A 349 11.43 8.65 -4.87
C GLY A 349 10.65 9.36 -5.98
N GLN A 350 11.33 9.94 -6.96
CA GLN A 350 10.73 10.83 -7.95
C GLN A 350 10.84 10.32 -9.40
N VAL A 351 9.84 10.70 -10.19
CA VAL A 351 9.89 10.68 -11.66
C VAL A 351 9.94 12.11 -12.19
N GLN A 352 10.07 12.28 -13.50
CA GLN A 352 9.92 13.58 -14.16
C GLN A 352 8.98 13.49 -15.35
N ALA A 353 8.21 14.55 -15.56
CA ALA A 353 7.29 14.70 -16.67
C ALA A 353 7.67 15.92 -17.52
N LYS A 354 7.67 15.76 -18.85
CA LYS A 354 7.75 16.86 -19.81
C LYS A 354 6.90 16.60 -21.04
N VAL A 355 6.46 17.67 -21.69
CA VAL A 355 5.82 17.63 -23.00
C VAL A 355 6.76 18.18 -24.07
N SER A 356 6.63 17.75 -25.32
CA SER A 356 7.51 18.24 -26.40
C SER A 356 7.17 19.64 -26.91
N ALA A 357 5.96 20.14 -26.63
CA ALA A 357 5.51 21.47 -27.05
C ALA A 357 4.38 21.97 -26.14
N GLY A 358 4.33 23.29 -25.93
CA GLY A 358 3.29 23.94 -25.13
C GLY A 358 3.27 23.49 -23.68
N THR A 359 2.06 23.39 -23.13
CA THR A 359 1.79 22.95 -21.76
C THR A 359 0.63 21.97 -21.71
N ALA A 360 0.65 21.03 -20.76
CA ALA A 360 -0.47 20.15 -20.48
C ALA A 360 -0.57 19.81 -18.99
N THR A 361 -1.76 19.40 -18.55
CA THR A 361 -1.93 18.72 -17.26
C THR A 361 -1.50 17.26 -17.41
N VAL A 362 -0.56 16.83 -16.58
CA VAL A 362 -0.10 15.45 -16.48
C VAL A 362 -0.62 14.85 -15.18
N TYR A 363 -1.20 13.69 -15.33
CA TYR A 363 -1.89 12.89 -14.34
C TYR A 363 -1.04 11.64 -14.11
N VAL A 364 -0.49 11.47 -12.91
CA VAL A 364 0.34 10.32 -12.52
C VAL A 364 -0.46 9.44 -11.58
N ASP A 365 -0.99 8.32 -12.09
CA ASP A 365 -1.67 7.28 -11.31
C ASP A 365 -0.70 6.11 -11.07
N VAL A 366 -0.67 5.57 -9.86
CA VAL A 366 0.12 4.39 -9.51
C VAL A 366 -0.81 3.19 -9.38
N VAL A 367 -0.39 2.04 -9.92
CA VAL A 367 -1.12 0.76 -9.84
C VAL A 367 -0.32 -0.35 -9.15
N GLY A 368 0.91 -0.04 -8.74
CA GLY A 368 1.81 -0.92 -8.01
C GLY A 368 3.22 -0.36 -8.02
N TYR A 369 4.10 -0.98 -7.23
CA TYR A 369 5.49 -0.53 -7.08
C TYR A 369 6.42 -1.72 -6.88
N PHE A 370 7.72 -1.44 -6.94
CA PHE A 370 8.77 -2.42 -6.73
C PHE A 370 9.58 -2.05 -5.49
N LEU A 371 9.85 -3.03 -4.63
CA LEU A 371 10.74 -2.90 -3.47
C LEU A 371 11.91 -3.84 -3.62
N ASN A 372 13.10 -3.46 -3.14
CA ASN A 372 14.19 -4.42 -3.01
C ASN A 372 13.77 -5.50 -1.99
N GLY A 373 13.79 -6.78 -2.38
CA GLY A 373 13.36 -7.88 -1.52
C GLY A 373 14.21 -8.03 -0.25
N ALA A 374 15.42 -7.45 -0.22
CA ALA A 374 16.27 -7.38 0.97
C ALA A 374 15.95 -6.20 1.90
N THR A 375 15.12 -5.25 1.46
CA THR A 375 14.68 -4.11 2.27
C THR A 375 13.28 -4.36 2.83
N GLY A 376 12.98 -3.79 4.01
CA GLY A 376 11.64 -3.89 4.59
C GLY A 376 10.56 -3.30 3.67
N SER A 377 9.30 -3.58 4.00
CA SER A 377 8.09 -3.12 3.31
C SER A 377 7.93 -1.59 3.22
N GLY A 378 8.77 -0.83 3.93
CA GLY A 378 8.61 0.61 4.17
C GLY A 378 7.48 0.95 5.13
N THR A 379 6.86 -0.07 5.74
CA THR A 379 5.84 0.05 6.80
C THR A 379 6.32 -0.66 8.06
N GLY A 380 5.84 -0.22 9.22
CA GLY A 380 5.99 -0.95 10.46
C GLY A 380 4.83 -1.87 10.73
N VAL A 381 4.96 -2.62 11.83
CA VAL A 381 3.95 -3.54 12.34
C VAL A 381 3.95 -3.44 13.85
N ASP A 382 2.78 -3.37 14.46
CA ASP A 382 2.63 -3.50 15.90
C ASP A 382 2.01 -4.86 16.28
N ILE A 383 2.51 -5.45 17.37
CA ILE A 383 2.05 -6.74 17.91
C ILE A 383 2.05 -6.72 19.43
N SER A 384 1.31 -7.64 20.03
CA SER A 384 1.28 -7.82 21.48
C SER A 384 0.86 -9.25 21.83
N TRP A 385 0.39 -9.46 23.06
CA TRP A 385 -0.05 -10.75 23.58
C TRP A 385 -1.03 -11.53 22.67
N PRO A 386 -1.92 -10.93 21.84
CA PRO A 386 -2.80 -11.70 20.96
C PRO A 386 -2.05 -12.46 19.87
N GLN A 387 -0.81 -12.07 19.58
CA GLN A 387 0.06 -12.70 18.59
C GLN A 387 1.07 -13.69 19.20
N CYS A 388 1.03 -13.96 20.51
CA CYS A 388 1.91 -14.97 21.11
C CYS A 388 1.73 -16.34 20.43
N GLY A 389 2.84 -16.99 20.05
CA GLY A 389 2.84 -18.29 19.38
C GLY A 389 2.31 -18.30 17.94
N LYS A 390 1.92 -17.14 17.39
CA LYS A 390 1.45 -17.02 16.00
C LYS A 390 2.58 -16.60 15.08
N THR A 391 2.42 -16.90 13.79
CA THR A 391 3.27 -16.30 12.76
C THR A 391 2.91 -14.83 12.64
N VAL A 392 3.93 -13.97 12.58
CA VAL A 392 3.81 -12.52 12.39
C VAL A 392 4.63 -12.11 11.16
N PRO A 393 4.36 -10.94 10.55
CA PRO A 393 5.17 -10.45 9.44
C PRO A 393 6.64 -10.32 9.83
N SER A 394 7.56 -10.55 8.90
CA SER A 394 9.00 -10.27 9.09
C SER A 394 9.53 -9.26 8.06
N ASP A 395 8.63 -8.53 7.38
CA ASP A 395 8.93 -7.47 6.40
C ASP A 395 8.89 -6.08 7.01
N GLN A 396 8.77 -5.94 8.32
CA GLN A 396 8.60 -4.66 8.96
C GLN A 396 9.88 -3.80 8.87
N SER A 397 9.70 -2.52 8.60
CA SER A 397 10.77 -1.53 8.66
C SER A 397 11.05 -1.09 10.10
N PHE A 398 10.04 -1.20 10.96
CA PHE A 398 10.12 -1.04 12.41
C PHE A 398 9.03 -1.88 13.08
N GLY A 399 9.27 -2.35 14.29
CA GLY A 399 8.30 -3.09 15.10
C GLY A 399 7.91 -2.32 16.35
N ILE A 400 6.62 -2.33 16.71
CA ILE A 400 6.13 -1.81 17.99
C ILE A 400 5.56 -2.97 18.81
N VAL A 401 5.98 -3.09 20.07
CA VAL A 401 5.58 -4.22 20.94
C VAL A 401 4.79 -3.74 22.15
N GLY A 402 3.61 -4.32 22.37
CA GLY A 402 2.81 -4.07 23.57
C GLY A 402 3.47 -4.67 24.81
N VAL A 403 3.72 -3.85 25.83
CA VAL A 403 4.36 -4.29 27.08
C VAL A 403 3.38 -5.02 28.01
N ASN A 404 2.10 -4.63 27.94
CA ASN A 404 1.04 -5.19 28.77
C ASN A 404 0.37 -6.41 28.10
N GLY A 405 -0.24 -7.27 28.92
CA GLY A 405 -1.15 -8.31 28.43
C GLY A 405 -2.52 -7.73 28.08
N GLU A 406 -3.57 -8.54 28.22
CA GLU A 406 -4.97 -8.11 27.98
C GLU A 406 -5.38 -6.87 28.80
N ARG A 407 -4.70 -6.61 29.92
CA ARG A 407 -4.98 -5.49 30.82
C ARG A 407 -3.69 -4.77 31.15
N ALA A 408 -3.76 -3.48 31.46
CA ALA A 408 -2.59 -2.69 31.82
C ALA A 408 -1.83 -3.21 33.06
N ASN A 409 -2.50 -3.95 33.94
CA ASN A 409 -1.89 -4.58 35.11
C ASN A 409 -1.34 -6.00 34.87
N THR A 410 -1.47 -6.54 33.65
CA THR A 410 -0.86 -7.83 33.28
C THR A 410 0.34 -7.61 32.36
N THR A 411 1.25 -8.58 32.32
CA THR A 411 2.45 -8.57 31.48
C THR A 411 2.19 -9.33 30.19
N ASN A 412 2.70 -8.83 29.06
CA ASN A 412 2.72 -9.60 27.81
C ASN A 412 3.64 -10.83 27.98
N PRO A 413 3.12 -12.07 27.94
CA PRO A 413 3.90 -13.27 28.22
C PRO A 413 4.95 -13.57 27.14
N CYS A 414 4.83 -12.98 25.94
CA CYS A 414 5.79 -13.14 24.85
C CYS A 414 6.63 -11.87 24.59
N LEU A 415 6.67 -10.92 25.53
CA LEU A 415 7.37 -9.64 25.36
C LEU A 415 8.83 -9.79 24.91
N HIS A 416 9.61 -10.67 25.56
CA HIS A 416 11.02 -10.87 25.20
C HIS A 416 11.17 -11.37 23.75
N GLN A 417 10.38 -12.36 23.35
CA GLN A 417 10.39 -12.89 21.99
C GLN A 417 10.00 -11.81 20.97
N GLN A 418 8.96 -11.04 21.28
CA GLN A 418 8.46 -9.98 20.39
C GLN A 418 9.42 -8.80 20.28
N LEU A 419 10.15 -8.44 21.36
CA LEU A 419 11.23 -7.46 21.29
C LEU A 419 12.38 -7.95 20.41
N GLY A 420 12.73 -9.24 20.47
CA GLY A 420 13.69 -9.86 19.55
C GLY A 420 13.24 -9.79 18.09
N TRP A 421 11.94 -10.04 17.83
CA TRP A 421 11.33 -9.86 16.51
C TRP A 421 11.40 -8.40 16.03
N ALA A 422 11.06 -7.43 16.89
CA ALA A 422 11.09 -6.02 16.53
C ALA A 422 12.53 -5.52 16.30
N ALA A 423 13.52 -6.07 17.01
CA ALA A 423 14.94 -5.76 16.79
C ALA A 423 15.46 -6.24 15.43
N ALA A 424 14.81 -7.23 14.81
CA ALA A 424 15.15 -7.72 13.47
C ALA A 424 14.56 -6.86 12.33
N SER A 425 13.93 -5.72 12.63
CA SER A 425 13.34 -4.83 11.64
C SER A 425 14.39 -4.26 10.67
N ALA A 426 14.03 -4.14 9.39
CA ALA A 426 14.96 -3.76 8.33
C ALA A 426 15.39 -2.27 8.35
N GLY A 427 14.69 -1.40 9.08
CA GLY A 427 14.92 0.05 9.06
C GLY A 427 14.49 0.73 7.76
N GLY A 428 15.07 1.90 7.47
CA GLY A 428 14.81 2.65 6.23
C GLY A 428 13.67 3.68 6.32
N THR A 429 13.13 3.91 7.51
CA THR A 429 12.20 5.03 7.80
C THR A 429 12.81 5.95 8.86
N THR A 430 12.12 7.05 9.21
CA THR A 430 12.55 7.90 10.33
C THR A 430 12.15 7.35 11.70
N GLN A 431 11.39 6.26 11.75
CA GLN A 431 11.02 5.61 13.00
C GLN A 431 12.16 4.76 13.56
N PRO A 432 12.34 4.70 14.89
CA PRO A 432 13.20 3.69 15.50
C PRO A 432 12.77 2.29 15.08
N THR A 433 13.73 1.41 14.82
CA THR A 433 13.48 0.02 14.39
C THR A 433 12.72 -0.79 15.43
N THR A 434 12.88 -0.46 16.71
CA THR A 434 12.16 -1.09 17.82
C THR A 434 11.52 -0.02 18.71
N GLN A 435 10.24 -0.20 18.96
CA GLN A 435 9.42 0.68 19.78
C GLN A 435 8.53 -0.17 20.69
N VAL A 436 7.93 0.46 21.70
CA VAL A 436 7.00 -0.20 22.60
C VAL A 436 5.77 0.63 22.85
N TYR A 437 4.66 -0.01 23.23
CA TYR A 437 3.48 0.70 23.72
C TYR A 437 3.02 0.14 25.08
N SER A 438 2.37 1.01 25.85
CA SER A 438 1.73 0.66 27.12
C SER A 438 0.29 1.13 27.12
N LEU A 439 -0.60 0.27 27.62
CA LEU A 439 -2.03 0.55 27.73
C LEU A 439 -2.31 1.68 28.73
N PHE A 440 -3.09 2.67 28.31
CA PHE A 440 -3.69 3.65 29.21
C PHE A 440 -4.83 3.01 30.01
N THR A 441 -4.97 3.40 31.28
CA THR A 441 -6.16 3.03 32.06
C THR A 441 -6.37 3.97 33.24
N ASN A 442 -7.63 4.29 33.51
CA ASN A 442 -8.11 4.86 34.76
C ASN A 442 -9.48 4.27 35.11
N PRO A 443 -9.56 3.16 35.87
CA PRO A 443 -10.84 2.57 36.26
C PRO A 443 -11.60 3.42 37.29
N GLY A 444 -10.96 4.40 37.93
CA GLY A 444 -11.50 5.11 39.08
C GLY A 444 -11.49 4.28 40.37
N ALA A 445 -11.58 4.95 41.52
CA ALA A 445 -11.37 4.35 42.83
C ALA A 445 -12.34 3.19 43.17
N ARG A 446 -13.58 3.28 42.68
CA ARG A 446 -14.63 2.28 42.97
C ARG A 446 -14.45 0.99 42.19
N ALA A 447 -13.90 1.05 40.97
CA ALA A 447 -13.80 -0.12 40.09
C ALA A 447 -12.38 -0.71 40.03
N ALA A 448 -11.37 0.00 40.56
CA ALA A 448 -10.00 -0.48 40.57
C ALA A 448 -9.81 -1.66 41.54
N SER A 449 -9.07 -2.70 41.16
CA SER A 449 -8.67 -3.74 42.13
C SER A 449 -7.65 -3.25 43.15
N ALA A 450 -6.90 -2.20 42.82
CA ALA A 450 -6.00 -1.49 43.71
C ALA A 450 -6.01 0.01 43.35
N TRP A 451 -6.08 0.88 44.35
CA TRP A 451 -6.10 2.33 44.16
C TRP A 451 -4.99 3.00 44.97
N PRO A 452 -4.33 4.07 44.46
CA PRO A 452 -3.26 4.72 45.18
C PRO A 452 -3.75 5.36 46.48
N THR A 453 -2.90 5.34 47.50
CA THR A 453 -3.19 5.85 48.85
C THR A 453 -2.31 7.02 49.26
N SER A 454 -1.29 7.33 48.46
CA SER A 454 -0.31 8.38 48.74
C SER A 454 0.39 8.83 47.45
N ASN A 455 1.17 9.90 47.52
CA ASN A 455 2.08 10.34 46.46
C ASN A 455 3.40 9.54 46.47
N VAL A 456 3.32 8.21 46.57
CA VAL A 456 4.48 7.31 46.62
C VAL A 456 4.38 6.30 45.48
N ALA A 457 5.48 6.18 44.72
CA ALA A 457 5.62 5.23 43.63
C ALA A 457 5.77 3.78 44.14
N PRO A 458 5.59 2.76 43.29
CA PRO A 458 5.76 1.36 43.68
C PRO A 458 7.15 1.00 44.26
N ASN A 459 8.19 1.79 43.98
CA ASN A 459 9.53 1.63 44.56
C ASN A 459 9.73 2.34 45.92
N GLY A 460 8.67 2.92 46.49
CA GLY A 460 8.74 3.66 47.75
C GLY A 460 9.22 5.10 47.63
N GLN A 461 9.55 5.59 46.42
CA GLN A 461 9.98 6.99 46.24
C GLN A 461 8.79 7.94 46.18
N ALA A 462 8.95 9.13 46.76
CA ALA A 462 7.96 10.18 46.67
C ALA A 462 7.86 10.73 45.23
N VAL A 463 6.63 10.93 44.75
CA VAL A 463 6.34 11.46 43.42
C VAL A 463 5.83 12.89 43.55
N ALA A 464 6.43 13.80 42.77
CA ALA A 464 5.98 15.19 42.69
C ALA A 464 4.69 15.28 41.85
N VAL A 465 3.55 15.19 42.51
CA VAL A 465 2.23 15.43 41.89
C VAL A 465 2.05 16.94 41.67
N PRO A 466 1.56 17.39 40.50
CA PRO A 466 1.27 18.81 40.26
C PRO A 466 0.39 19.41 41.36
N GLY A 467 0.79 20.56 41.91
CA GLY A 467 0.08 21.18 43.05
C GLY A 467 -1.40 21.43 42.79
N ALA A 468 -1.77 21.73 41.53
CA ALA A 468 -3.16 21.89 41.09
C ALA A 468 -4.04 20.63 41.27
N TYR A 469 -3.43 19.44 41.40
CA TYR A 469 -4.13 18.18 41.61
C TYR A 469 -4.30 17.82 43.09
N GLY A 470 -3.54 18.48 43.97
CA GLY A 470 -3.52 18.20 45.41
C GLY A 470 -2.69 16.97 45.78
N THR A 471 -3.05 16.34 46.90
CA THR A 471 -2.35 15.16 47.43
C THR A 471 -3.22 13.93 47.27
N CYS A 472 -2.66 12.82 46.79
CA CYS A 472 -3.36 11.55 46.83
C CYS A 472 -3.36 11.03 48.27
N THR A 473 -4.53 10.67 48.78
CA THR A 473 -4.70 10.19 50.15
C THR A 473 -5.54 8.92 50.17
N ALA A 474 -5.23 8.03 51.12
CA ALA A 474 -6.00 6.82 51.37
C ALA A 474 -7.48 7.16 51.53
N GLN A 475 -8.33 6.35 50.89
CA GLN A 475 -9.77 6.43 51.06
C GLN A 475 -10.18 5.46 52.18
N SER A 476 -11.16 5.86 52.99
CA SER A 476 -11.70 5.05 54.08
C SER A 476 -13.12 4.58 53.77
N GLY A 477 -13.59 3.57 54.50
CA GLY A 477 -14.91 2.97 54.29
C GLY A 477 -14.95 2.00 53.11
N SER A 478 -16.16 1.52 52.77
CA SER A 478 -16.37 0.56 51.70
C SER A 478 -15.93 1.13 50.34
N GLN A 479 -15.28 0.31 49.52
CA GLN A 479 -14.75 0.73 48.22
C GLN A 479 -15.81 1.34 47.30
N SER A 480 -17.07 0.90 47.39
CA SER A 480 -18.19 1.48 46.64
C SER A 480 -18.44 2.95 46.94
N THR A 481 -17.95 3.46 48.08
CA THR A 481 -18.08 4.85 48.51
C THR A 481 -16.86 5.72 48.14
N TRP A 482 -15.75 5.09 47.74
CA TRP A 482 -14.51 5.81 47.43
C TRP A 482 -14.71 6.83 46.30
N LYS A 483 -14.00 7.95 46.40
CA LYS A 483 -14.01 9.02 45.39
C LYS A 483 -12.75 8.94 44.54
N THR A 484 -12.93 9.06 43.24
CA THR A 484 -11.81 9.27 42.31
C THR A 484 -11.35 10.72 42.43
N THR A 485 -10.09 10.95 42.78
CA THR A 485 -9.48 12.28 42.90
C THR A 485 -8.37 12.45 41.87
N THR A 486 -8.12 13.69 41.45
CA THR A 486 -7.16 14.00 40.38
C THR A 486 -5.74 13.59 40.74
N ALA A 487 -5.31 13.82 41.99
CA ALA A 487 -4.01 13.35 42.47
C ALA A 487 -3.87 11.82 42.47
N CYS A 488 -4.90 11.08 42.90
CA CYS A 488 -4.83 9.61 42.88
C CYS A 488 -4.94 9.05 41.46
N SER A 489 -5.69 9.69 40.56
CA SER A 489 -5.69 9.36 39.13
C SER A 489 -4.31 9.54 38.49
N TYR A 490 -3.61 10.65 38.83
CA TYR A 490 -2.22 10.88 38.43
C TYR A 490 -1.29 9.78 38.93
N MET A 491 -1.36 9.47 40.24
CA MET A 491 -0.54 8.41 40.84
C MET A 491 -0.86 7.02 40.28
N TYR A 492 -2.10 6.76 39.89
CA TYR A 492 -2.48 5.49 39.27
C TYR A 492 -1.80 5.35 37.90
N GLY A 493 -1.86 6.39 37.07
CA GLY A 493 -1.14 6.44 35.80
C GLY A 493 0.37 6.29 35.98
N TYR A 494 0.94 7.03 36.94
CA TYR A 494 2.37 6.92 37.29
C TYR A 494 2.74 5.48 37.63
N ALA A 495 1.99 4.82 38.52
CA ALA A 495 2.27 3.45 38.94
C ALA A 495 2.18 2.45 37.78
N ARG A 496 1.18 2.59 36.89
CA ARG A 496 1.04 1.69 35.72
C ARG A 496 2.20 1.82 34.74
N ALA A 497 2.63 3.04 34.44
CA ALA A 497 3.76 3.27 33.54
C ALA A 497 5.11 2.91 34.20
N TYR A 498 5.28 3.18 35.50
CA TYR A 498 6.44 2.71 36.27
C TYR A 498 6.59 1.20 36.15
N GLU A 499 5.49 0.47 36.36
CA GLU A 499 5.47 -0.98 36.24
C GLU A 499 5.85 -1.45 34.84
N ALA A 500 5.28 -0.83 33.79
CA ALA A 500 5.61 -1.15 32.40
C ALA A 500 7.10 -0.97 32.11
N ALA A 501 7.71 0.13 32.57
CA ALA A 501 9.12 0.44 32.31
C ALA A 501 10.11 -0.36 33.17
N ASN A 502 9.74 -0.76 34.40
CA ASN A 502 10.70 -1.29 35.39
C ASN A 502 10.46 -2.75 35.80
N THR A 503 9.25 -3.28 35.64
CA THR A 503 8.88 -4.59 36.23
C THR A 503 8.52 -5.65 35.20
N ARG A 504 8.24 -5.26 33.95
CA ARG A 504 7.70 -6.17 32.93
C ARG A 504 8.75 -6.78 31.99
N GLY A 505 10.03 -6.45 32.17
CA GLY A 505 11.13 -7.03 31.38
C GLY A 505 11.62 -6.18 30.21
N VAL A 506 11.21 -4.91 30.12
CA VAL A 506 11.82 -3.95 29.19
C VAL A 506 13.15 -3.47 29.77
N THR A 507 14.26 -3.97 29.24
CA THR A 507 15.59 -3.53 29.66
C THR A 507 15.92 -2.17 29.06
N ASN A 508 16.52 -1.26 29.83
CA ASN A 508 16.88 0.10 29.39
C ASN A 508 15.71 0.83 28.72
N PRO A 509 14.60 1.12 29.43
CA PRO A 509 13.39 1.68 28.84
C PRO A 509 13.65 2.97 28.03
N GLY A 510 14.64 3.78 28.41
CA GLY A 510 15.03 5.00 27.71
C GLY A 510 15.57 4.82 26.29
N GLN A 511 15.94 3.61 25.87
CA GLN A 511 16.42 3.36 24.50
C GLN A 511 15.27 3.32 23.47
N TYR A 512 14.03 3.14 23.93
CA TYR A 512 12.87 2.95 23.07
C TYR A 512 12.02 4.22 22.98
N ARG A 513 11.34 4.37 21.84
CA ARG A 513 10.12 5.19 21.78
C ARG A 513 8.98 4.45 22.47
N TRP A 514 8.23 5.18 23.30
CA TRP A 514 7.05 4.69 23.99
C TRP A 514 5.78 5.34 23.46
N TRP A 515 4.77 4.53 23.20
CA TRP A 515 3.42 4.97 22.87
C TRP A 515 2.48 4.67 24.04
N LEU A 516 1.68 5.66 24.42
CA LEU A 516 0.61 5.50 25.39
C LEU A 516 -0.69 5.25 24.62
N ASP A 517 -1.20 4.03 24.74
CA ASP A 517 -2.33 3.52 23.98
C ASP A 517 -3.65 3.88 24.67
N VAL A 518 -4.38 4.85 24.11
CA VAL A 518 -5.59 5.45 24.69
C VAL A 518 -6.82 5.04 23.88
N GLU A 519 -7.59 4.10 24.42
CA GLU A 519 -8.76 3.53 23.73
C GLU A 519 -9.98 3.36 24.62
N THR A 520 -11.15 3.44 24.00
CA THR A 520 -12.45 3.30 24.68
C THR A 520 -12.77 1.86 25.07
N GLY A 521 -12.01 0.89 24.54
CA GLY A 521 -12.04 -0.50 25.01
C GLY A 521 -11.32 -0.73 26.35
N LEU A 522 -10.54 0.25 26.82
CA LEU A 522 -9.84 0.21 28.10
C LEU A 522 -10.69 0.86 29.21
N SER A 523 -10.33 0.65 30.48
CA SER A 523 -11.03 1.31 31.59
C SER A 523 -10.63 2.78 31.69
N TYR A 524 -11.59 3.69 31.70
CA TYR A 524 -11.40 5.13 31.91
C TYR A 524 -12.57 5.72 32.71
N VAL A 525 -12.35 6.87 33.34
CA VAL A 525 -13.40 7.58 34.08
C VAL A 525 -14.30 8.29 33.09
N THR A 526 -15.57 7.90 33.01
CA THR A 526 -16.53 8.48 32.04
C THR A 526 -17.15 9.79 32.51
N SER A 527 -17.20 10.03 33.82
CA SER A 527 -17.88 11.19 34.41
C SER A 527 -17.04 12.47 34.48
N ASP A 528 -15.71 12.34 34.42
CA ASP A 528 -14.78 13.47 34.53
C ASP A 528 -13.48 13.20 33.76
N THR A 529 -13.36 13.83 32.60
CA THR A 529 -12.18 13.71 31.72
C THR A 529 -10.92 14.31 32.34
N ALA A 530 -11.02 15.18 33.36
CA ALA A 530 -9.84 15.71 34.06
C ALA A 530 -9.05 14.62 34.77
N GLN A 531 -9.74 13.60 35.29
CA GLN A 531 -9.12 12.43 35.90
C GLN A 531 -8.28 11.65 34.89
N ASN A 532 -8.80 11.47 33.67
CA ASN A 532 -8.09 10.74 32.61
C ASN A 532 -6.85 11.51 32.12
N ARG A 533 -6.96 12.84 31.97
CA ARG A 533 -5.80 13.69 31.63
C ARG A 533 -4.71 13.59 32.70
N ALA A 534 -5.08 13.70 33.98
CA ALA A 534 -4.13 13.56 35.08
C ALA A 534 -3.45 12.18 35.09
N THR A 535 -4.19 11.10 34.82
CA THR A 535 -3.60 9.76 34.65
C THR A 535 -2.57 9.72 33.53
N LEU A 536 -2.90 10.25 32.35
CA LEU A 536 -1.97 10.23 31.22
C LEU A 536 -0.72 11.08 31.50
N GLU A 537 -0.88 12.23 32.18
CA GLU A 537 0.25 13.04 32.65
C GLU A 537 1.14 12.28 33.66
N GLY A 538 0.53 11.51 34.57
CA GLY A 538 1.25 10.63 35.49
C GLY A 538 2.04 9.53 34.76
N MET A 539 1.44 8.92 33.74
CA MET A 539 2.13 7.93 32.90
C MET A 539 3.35 8.54 32.20
N VAL A 540 3.21 9.73 31.61
CA VAL A 540 4.31 10.46 30.97
C VAL A 540 5.43 10.73 31.96
N LYS A 541 5.12 11.22 33.16
CA LYS A 541 6.13 11.51 34.19
C LYS A 541 6.91 10.26 34.61
N ALA A 542 6.22 9.13 34.83
CA ALA A 542 6.89 7.88 35.20
C ALA A 542 7.84 7.38 34.11
N LEU A 543 7.46 7.51 32.84
CA LEU A 543 8.35 7.17 31.71
C LEU A 543 9.57 8.11 31.65
N GLN A 544 9.37 9.41 31.86
CA GLN A 544 10.48 10.37 31.93
C GLN A 544 11.45 10.05 33.07
N ASP A 545 10.94 9.68 34.25
CA ASP A 545 11.76 9.27 35.39
C ASP A 545 12.50 7.95 35.13
N ALA A 546 11.98 7.09 34.25
CA ALA A 546 12.67 5.91 33.74
C ALA A 546 13.67 6.22 32.60
N GLY A 547 13.92 7.50 32.29
CA GLY A 547 14.87 7.94 31.26
C GLY A 547 14.32 7.94 29.83
N VAL A 548 13.00 7.78 29.64
CA VAL A 548 12.37 7.83 28.32
C VAL A 548 12.27 9.26 27.82
N THR A 549 12.88 9.52 26.65
CA THR A 549 12.88 10.85 26.01
C THR A 549 11.91 10.97 24.83
N GLN A 550 11.44 9.83 24.31
CA GLN A 550 10.54 9.75 23.16
C GLN A 550 9.22 9.12 23.57
N ILE A 551 8.24 9.97 23.90
CA ILE A 551 6.89 9.53 24.30
C ILE A 551 5.89 10.07 23.28
N GLY A 552 4.91 9.28 22.89
CA GLY A 552 3.79 9.68 22.04
C GLY A 552 2.47 9.05 22.50
N VAL A 553 1.38 9.43 21.84
CA VAL A 553 0.04 8.94 22.17
C VAL A 553 -0.59 8.26 20.96
N TYR A 554 -1.16 7.08 21.17
CA TYR A 554 -1.95 6.35 20.18
C TYR A 554 -3.44 6.46 20.50
N SER A 555 -4.25 6.71 19.48
CA SER A 555 -5.72 6.65 19.52
C SER A 555 -6.32 6.96 18.14
N THR A 556 -7.62 6.72 17.97
CA THR A 556 -8.41 7.48 16.98
C THR A 556 -8.74 8.88 17.52
N SER A 557 -9.03 9.86 16.65
CA SER A 557 -9.43 11.21 17.11
C SER A 557 -10.76 11.22 17.88
N TYR A 558 -11.63 10.22 17.64
CA TYR A 558 -12.89 10.08 18.37
C TYR A 558 -12.64 9.56 19.79
N GLN A 559 -11.95 8.43 19.91
CA GLN A 559 -11.67 7.79 21.19
C GLN A 559 -10.90 8.74 22.13
N PHE A 560 -9.89 9.44 21.60
CA PHE A 560 -9.08 10.37 22.38
C PHE A 560 -9.92 11.51 22.95
N ARG A 561 -10.81 12.11 22.15
CA ARG A 561 -11.69 13.21 22.61
C ARG A 561 -12.72 12.73 23.61
N THR A 562 -13.26 11.52 23.44
CA THR A 562 -14.18 10.91 24.40
C THR A 562 -13.52 10.74 25.77
N ILE A 563 -12.27 10.26 25.80
CA ILE A 563 -11.56 9.95 27.05
C ILE A 563 -10.95 11.20 27.69
N MET A 564 -10.31 12.05 26.88
CA MET A 564 -9.50 13.16 27.36
C MET A 564 -10.22 14.50 27.36
N GLY A 565 -11.35 14.64 26.66
CA GLY A 565 -12.02 15.91 26.47
C GLY A 565 -11.10 16.97 25.85
N THR A 566 -11.23 18.22 26.29
CA THR A 566 -10.29 19.28 25.92
C THR A 566 -9.04 19.22 26.78
N VAL A 567 -7.87 19.07 26.16
CA VAL A 567 -6.57 19.10 26.85
C VAL A 567 -6.11 20.56 27.00
N PRO A 568 -5.89 21.08 28.23
CA PRO A 568 -5.43 22.45 28.44
C PRO A 568 -4.10 22.75 27.75
N THR A 569 -3.90 23.98 27.28
CA THR A 569 -2.65 24.41 26.62
C THR A 569 -1.41 24.35 27.53
N THR A 570 -1.62 24.38 28.85
CA THR A 570 -0.57 24.24 29.87
C THR A 570 -0.22 22.79 30.19
N SER A 571 -0.97 21.81 29.65
CA SER A 571 -0.72 20.39 29.93
C SER A 571 0.60 19.93 29.28
N PRO A 572 1.44 19.15 29.97
CA PRO A 572 2.65 18.57 29.39
C PRO A 572 2.35 17.55 28.28
N LEU A 573 1.09 17.16 28.10
CA LEU A 573 0.66 16.30 26.99
C LEU A 573 0.70 17.02 25.64
N ARG A 574 0.47 18.34 25.60
CA ARG A 574 0.32 19.10 24.35
C ARG A 574 1.41 18.85 23.30
N PRO A 575 2.72 18.84 23.61
CA PRO A 575 3.76 18.63 22.61
C PRO A 575 3.88 17.18 22.10
N LEU A 576 3.19 16.20 22.71
CA LEU A 576 3.39 14.79 22.36
C LEU A 576 2.94 14.48 20.93
N PRO A 577 3.74 13.74 20.14
CA PRO A 577 3.36 13.31 18.80
C PRO A 577 2.21 12.30 18.84
N SER A 578 1.46 12.24 17.74
CA SER A 578 0.33 11.32 17.57
C SER A 578 0.70 10.10 16.72
N TRP A 579 0.22 8.93 17.14
CA TRP A 579 0.05 7.72 16.35
C TRP A 579 -1.44 7.51 16.12
N ILE A 580 -1.91 7.70 14.89
CA ILE A 580 -3.35 7.76 14.59
C ILE A 580 -3.86 6.43 14.07
N ALA A 581 -4.84 5.83 14.75
CA ALA A 581 -5.54 4.65 14.27
C ALA A 581 -6.60 5.00 13.21
N LEU A 582 -6.65 4.23 12.11
CA LEU A 582 -7.57 4.44 10.99
C LEU A 582 -8.51 3.27 10.69
N GLY A 583 -8.33 2.11 11.34
CA GLY A 583 -9.10 0.89 11.08
C GLY A 583 -8.82 0.31 9.69
N ASP A 584 -9.88 -0.07 8.95
CA ASP A 584 -9.86 -0.72 7.63
C ASP A 584 -9.36 0.18 6.47
N ALA A 585 -8.58 1.22 6.80
CA ALA A 585 -7.95 2.09 5.83
C ALA A 585 -6.87 1.35 5.03
N ARG A 586 -6.58 1.87 3.84
CA ARG A 586 -5.45 1.41 3.01
C ARG A 586 -4.21 2.24 3.27
N LEU A 587 -3.06 1.75 2.82
CA LEU A 587 -1.77 2.47 2.92
C LEU A 587 -1.81 3.88 2.30
N ASP A 588 -2.52 4.09 1.18
CA ASP A 588 -2.65 5.43 0.58
C ASP A 588 -3.45 6.39 1.47
N GLN A 589 -4.44 5.88 2.21
CA GLN A 589 -5.23 6.66 3.16
C GLN A 589 -4.43 6.92 4.45
N ALA A 590 -3.62 5.96 4.90
CA ALA A 590 -2.67 6.13 5.99
C ALA A 590 -1.65 7.25 5.68
N GLN A 591 -1.07 7.23 4.48
CA GLN A 591 -0.20 8.30 4.00
C GLN A 591 -0.88 9.67 3.99
N ALA A 592 -2.13 9.75 3.50
CA ALA A 592 -2.88 11.00 3.47
C ALA A 592 -3.19 11.53 4.89
N ALA A 593 -3.48 10.62 5.84
CA ALA A 593 -3.80 10.96 7.21
C ALA A 593 -2.64 11.61 7.97
N CYS A 594 -1.39 11.49 7.50
CA CYS A 594 -0.24 12.21 8.06
C CYS A 594 -0.38 13.75 8.03
N SER A 595 -1.20 14.28 7.12
CA SER A 595 -1.52 15.72 7.06
C SER A 595 -2.88 16.05 7.69
N GLY A 596 -3.48 15.09 8.39
CA GLY A 596 -4.79 15.21 9.01
C GLY A 596 -4.78 15.84 10.40
N THR A 597 -5.87 15.61 11.12
CA THR A 597 -6.08 16.13 12.47
C THR A 597 -5.21 15.39 13.49
N ARG A 598 -4.43 16.14 14.27
CA ARG A 598 -3.60 15.64 15.36
C ARG A 598 -4.44 15.37 16.61
N LEU A 599 -3.99 14.48 17.50
CA LEU A 599 -4.61 14.31 18.82
C LEU A 599 -4.30 15.48 19.76
N LEU A 600 -3.08 16.02 19.63
CA LEU A 600 -2.47 17.07 20.46
C LEU A 600 -1.75 18.07 19.53
N ASP A 601 -0.87 18.94 20.06
CA ASP A 601 -0.14 19.91 19.22
C ASP A 601 1.05 19.30 18.49
N GLY A 602 1.61 18.21 19.04
CA GLY A 602 2.67 17.43 18.44
C GLY A 602 2.27 16.87 17.07
N ALA A 603 3.27 16.65 16.22
CA ALA A 603 3.03 16.16 14.87
C ALA A 603 2.44 14.73 14.86
N ILE A 604 1.70 14.42 13.80
CA ILE A 604 1.42 13.01 13.47
C ILE A 604 2.75 12.40 13.05
N ALA A 605 3.29 11.51 13.89
CA ALA A 605 4.52 10.79 13.59
C ALA A 605 4.21 9.50 12.83
N MET A 606 3.04 8.90 13.07
CA MET A 606 2.66 7.62 12.50
C MET A 606 1.14 7.47 12.36
N THR A 607 0.71 6.61 11.44
CA THR A 607 -0.70 6.23 11.26
C THR A 607 -0.79 4.72 11.14
N GLN A 608 -1.73 4.10 11.85
CA GLN A 608 -2.01 2.66 11.80
C GLN A 608 -3.17 2.36 10.86
N TYR A 609 -3.07 1.24 10.14
CA TYR A 609 -4.13 0.70 9.29
C TYR A 609 -4.08 -0.83 9.30
N VAL A 610 -5.23 -1.46 9.07
CA VAL A 610 -5.35 -2.92 9.13
C VAL A 610 -5.10 -3.54 7.76
N THR A 611 -4.35 -4.64 7.72
CA THR A 611 -4.15 -5.43 6.50
C THR A 611 -4.37 -6.92 6.73
N PRO A 612 -4.85 -7.67 5.72
CA PRO A 612 -4.89 -9.13 5.80
C PRO A 612 -3.49 -9.73 6.05
N PHE A 613 -3.41 -10.67 6.99
CA PHE A 613 -2.22 -11.47 7.29
C PHE A 613 -2.56 -12.95 7.43
N GLY A 614 -2.21 -13.76 6.42
CA GLY A 614 -2.59 -15.18 6.41
C GLY A 614 -4.11 -15.34 6.35
N SER A 615 -4.70 -16.03 7.33
CA SER A 615 -6.15 -16.14 7.52
C SER A 615 -6.72 -15.12 8.52
N THR A 616 -5.89 -14.19 8.99
CA THR A 616 -6.22 -13.17 9.99
C THR A 616 -5.91 -11.78 9.46
N GLU A 617 -5.89 -10.78 10.32
CA GLU A 617 -5.44 -9.42 10.04
C GLU A 617 -4.22 -9.07 10.88
N ILE A 618 -3.46 -8.07 10.45
CA ILE A 618 -2.34 -7.49 11.16
C ILE A 618 -2.37 -5.97 11.02
N ASP A 619 -2.03 -5.30 12.11
CA ASP A 619 -1.87 -3.86 12.16
C ASP A 619 -0.55 -3.46 11.52
N ARG A 620 -0.64 -2.50 10.59
CA ARG A 620 0.52 -1.92 9.91
C ARG A 620 0.59 -0.44 10.15
N ASP A 621 1.81 0.05 10.12
CA ASP A 621 2.12 1.42 10.47
C ASP A 621 2.86 2.16 9.36
N TRP A 622 2.40 3.36 9.07
CA TRP A 622 3.06 4.25 8.13
C TRP A 622 3.78 5.39 8.86
N SER A 623 5.08 5.52 8.61
CA SER A 623 5.89 6.65 9.11
C SER A 623 5.57 7.93 8.34
N CYS A 624 5.04 8.94 9.02
CA CYS A 624 4.66 10.22 8.41
C CYS A 624 5.83 11.12 8.05
N ARG A 625 7.03 10.81 8.55
CA ARG A 625 8.25 11.58 8.31
C ARG A 625 9.31 10.72 7.68
#